data_AF-H3ZII9-F1
#
_entry.id   AF-H3ZII9-F1
#
_cell.length_a   1.000
_cell.length_b   1.000
_cell.length_c   1.000
_cell.angle_alpha   90.00
_cell.angle_beta   90.00
_cell.angle_gamma   90.00
#
_symmetry.space_group_name_H-M   'P 1'
#
loop_
_entity.id
_entity.type
_entity.pdbx_description
1 polymer ?
#
loop_
_entity_poly.entity_id
_entity_poly.type
_entity_poly.pdbx_seq_one_letter_code
_entity_poly.pdbx_strand_id
1 'polypeptide(L)'
;MKLLVNAVVSLTALFSLNALASNNSYVYSNIEYCQLQSQAVASSQLDAYARKLGFAPGVNECRSLLQPQFTAQGELELSQQLRQLQRGSVIRLNKRAEQKLAALPAAERAEVLKRFGLR
;
A
#
# COMPACT_ATOMS: atom_id res chain seq x y z
N MET A 1 -43.16 58.77 -14.60
CA MET A 1 -41.71 58.85 -14.37
C MET A 1 -41.26 57.53 -13.77
N LYS A 2 -40.29 56.87 -14.41
CA LYS A 2 -39.72 55.58 -14.00
C LYS A 2 -38.68 55.85 -12.92
N LEU A 3 -38.83 55.24 -11.74
CA LEU A 3 -37.75 55.14 -10.77
C LEU A 3 -37.29 53.69 -10.72
N LEU A 4 -36.05 53.54 -11.17
CA LEU A 4 -35.22 52.35 -11.11
C LEU A 4 -34.91 52.03 -9.65
N VAL A 5 -35.16 50.80 -9.20
CA VAL A 5 -34.37 50.20 -8.11
C VAL A 5 -34.22 48.71 -8.39
N ASN A 6 -33.12 48.35 -9.04
CA ASN A 6 -32.54 47.02 -8.96
C ASN A 6 -31.86 46.88 -7.58
N ALA A 7 -32.33 45.95 -6.76
CA ALA A 7 -31.60 45.38 -5.63
C ALA A 7 -31.91 43.88 -5.64
N VAL A 8 -31.19 43.08 -6.42
CA VAL A 8 -30.02 42.30 -5.96
C VAL A 8 -30.34 41.49 -4.71
N VAL A 9 -30.77 40.25 -4.95
CA VAL A 9 -30.28 39.00 -4.34
C VAL A 9 -29.63 39.16 -2.96
N SER A 10 -30.37 38.87 -1.89
CA SER A 10 -29.75 38.47 -0.62
C SER A 10 -30.80 37.90 0.34
N LEU A 11 -31.10 36.60 0.25
CA LEU A 11 -31.60 35.81 1.39
C LEU A 11 -31.59 34.29 1.12
N THR A 12 -30.48 33.80 0.58
CA THR A 12 -30.13 32.36 0.62
C THR A 12 -28.82 32.19 1.37
N ALA A 13 -28.86 32.33 2.69
CA ALA A 13 -27.76 31.90 3.56
C ALA A 13 -28.24 31.73 5.00
N LEU A 14 -29.32 30.97 5.21
CA LEU A 14 -29.49 30.25 6.48
C LEU A 14 -29.01 28.82 6.25
N PHE A 15 -27.70 28.69 5.99
CA PHE A 15 -27.01 27.43 6.28
C PHE A 15 -26.86 27.38 7.80
N SER A 16 -27.92 26.91 8.46
CA SER A 16 -27.84 26.42 9.83
C SER A 16 -26.84 25.27 9.83
N LEU A 17 -25.57 25.60 10.06
CA LEU A 17 -24.54 24.64 10.41
C LEU A 17 -25.01 23.96 11.68
N ASN A 18 -25.63 22.79 11.53
CA ASN A 18 -25.72 21.82 12.59
C ASN A 18 -24.29 21.40 12.91
N ALA A 19 -23.61 22.19 13.76
CA ALA A 19 -22.47 21.71 14.50
C ALA A 19 -23.03 20.69 15.49
N LEU A 20 -23.28 19.48 15.00
CA LEU A 20 -23.25 18.29 15.84
C LEU A 20 -21.88 18.34 16.51
N ALA A 21 -21.85 18.82 17.74
CA ALA A 21 -20.75 18.60 18.66
C ALA A 21 -20.73 17.08 18.90
N SER A 22 -20.18 16.37 17.93
CA SER A 22 -19.85 14.97 18.06
C SER A 22 -18.80 14.94 19.16
N ASN A 23 -19.19 14.42 20.33
CA ASN A 23 -18.27 13.99 21.37
C ASN A 23 -17.55 12.73 20.88
N ASN A 24 -16.93 12.82 19.70
CA ASN A 24 -16.02 11.84 19.18
C ASN A 24 -14.70 12.14 19.85
N SER A 25 -14.24 11.23 20.70
CA SER A 25 -12.84 11.12 21.10
C SER A 25 -12.03 10.69 19.88
N TYR A 26 -11.97 11.57 18.87
CA TYR A 26 -11.21 11.35 17.67
C TYR A 26 -9.73 11.48 18.03
N VAL A 27 -8.99 10.40 17.88
CA VAL A 27 -7.55 10.40 18.05
C VAL A 27 -6.94 10.83 16.71
N TYR A 28 -6.44 12.06 16.68
CA TYR A 28 -5.74 12.58 15.51
C TYR A 28 -4.40 11.84 15.34
N SER A 29 -4.05 11.48 14.10
CA SER A 29 -2.83 10.75 13.81
C SER A 29 -1.95 11.46 12.79
N ASN A 30 -0.65 11.27 12.96
CA ASN A 30 0.38 11.83 12.09
C ASN A 30 0.26 11.27 10.66
N ILE A 31 -0.12 9.99 10.55
CA ILE A 31 -0.28 9.29 9.27
C ILE A 31 -1.44 9.90 8.48
N GLU A 32 -2.58 10.13 9.13
CA GLU A 32 -3.73 10.78 8.49
C GLU A 32 -3.42 12.20 8.06
N TYR A 33 -2.74 13.00 8.89
CA TYR A 33 -2.29 14.33 8.49
C TYR A 33 -1.47 14.27 7.19
N CYS A 34 -0.51 13.35 7.11
CA CYS A 34 0.35 13.19 5.94
C CYS A 34 -0.42 12.70 4.71
N GLN A 35 -1.45 11.88 4.89
CA GLN A 35 -2.36 11.48 3.80
C GLN A 35 -3.24 12.63 3.30
N LEU A 36 -3.72 13.49 4.20
CA LEU A 36 -4.47 14.69 3.81
C LEU A 36 -3.56 15.69 3.09
N GLN A 37 -2.31 15.80 3.53
CA GLN A 37 -1.32 16.65 2.88
C GLN A 37 -1.00 16.16 1.45
N SER A 38 -0.89 14.85 1.23
CA SER A 38 -0.65 14.29 -0.10
C SER A 38 -1.85 14.43 -1.05
N GLN A 39 -3.06 14.56 -0.51
CA GLN A 39 -4.30 14.75 -1.25
C GLN A 39 -4.58 16.21 -1.65
N ALA A 40 -3.64 17.12 -1.39
CA ALA A 40 -3.76 18.56 -1.72
C ALA A 40 -5.04 19.20 -1.15
N VAL A 41 -5.43 18.79 0.07
CA VAL A 41 -6.57 19.36 0.80
C VAL A 41 -6.32 20.85 1.09
N ALA A 42 -7.38 21.64 1.20
CA ALA A 42 -7.29 23.07 1.50
C ALA A 42 -6.41 23.33 2.73
N SER A 43 -5.51 24.31 2.63
CA SER A 43 -4.54 24.64 3.70
C SER A 43 -5.20 24.90 5.05
N SER A 44 -6.37 25.55 5.05
CA SER A 44 -7.14 25.82 6.26
C SER A 44 -7.59 24.54 7.00
N GLN A 45 -7.86 23.46 6.27
CA GLN A 45 -8.24 22.18 6.87
C GLN A 45 -7.03 21.45 7.44
N LEU A 46 -5.89 21.50 6.75
CA LEU A 46 -4.62 20.95 7.25
C LEU A 46 -4.16 21.70 8.51
N ASP A 47 -4.24 23.02 8.53
CA ASP A 47 -3.90 23.83 9.70
C ASP A 47 -4.80 23.51 10.90
N ALA A 48 -6.11 23.32 10.66
CA ALA A 48 -7.03 22.91 11.70
C ALA A 48 -6.68 21.52 12.24
N TYR A 49 -6.32 20.57 11.36
CA TYR A 49 -5.88 19.24 11.76
C TYR A 49 -4.57 19.29 12.58
N ALA A 50 -3.57 20.07 12.14
CA ALA A 50 -2.32 20.25 12.87
C ALA A 50 -2.54 20.83 14.28
N ARG A 51 -3.47 21.79 14.43
CA ARG A 51 -3.85 22.31 15.76
C ARG A 51 -4.48 21.25 16.65
N LYS A 52 -5.26 20.32 16.08
CA LYS A 52 -5.85 19.20 16.82
C LYS A 52 -4.83 18.13 17.18
N LEU A 53 -3.84 17.92 16.31
CA LEU A 53 -2.71 17.02 16.54
C LEU A 53 -1.70 17.61 17.56
N GLY A 54 -1.66 18.94 17.69
CA GLY A 54 -0.72 19.67 18.55
C GLY A 54 0.63 19.94 17.89
N PHE A 55 0.84 19.47 16.66
CA PHE A 55 2.03 19.76 15.86
C PHE A 55 1.72 19.60 14.36
N ALA A 56 2.58 20.17 13.52
CA ALA A 56 2.50 20.02 12.06
C ALA A 56 3.66 19.14 11.57
N PRO A 57 3.41 17.90 11.14
CA PRO A 57 4.42 17.02 10.58
C PRO A 57 5.18 17.68 9.41
N GLY A 58 6.50 17.52 9.40
CA GLY A 58 7.35 18.01 8.32
C GLY A 58 7.26 17.14 7.06
N VAL A 59 7.66 17.67 5.90
CA VAL A 59 7.64 16.93 4.61
C VAL A 59 8.46 15.64 4.68
N ASN A 60 9.63 15.67 5.32
CA ASN A 60 10.49 14.49 5.48
C ASN A 60 9.86 13.44 6.41
N GLU A 61 9.17 13.90 7.46
CA GLU A 61 8.46 13.04 8.40
C GLU A 61 7.30 12.34 7.69
N CYS A 62 6.49 13.08 6.92
CA CYS A 62 5.43 12.50 6.10
C CYS A 62 5.95 11.51 5.06
N ARG A 63 7.10 11.78 4.44
CA ARG A 63 7.73 10.81 3.54
C ARG A 63 8.10 9.52 4.26
N SER A 64 8.62 9.60 5.48
CA SER A 64 8.98 8.41 6.27
C SER A 64 7.75 7.63 6.76
N LEU A 65 6.68 8.33 7.16
CA LEU A 65 5.45 7.73 7.66
C LEU A 65 4.60 7.07 6.56
N LEU A 66 4.67 7.60 5.34
CA LEU A 66 3.95 7.05 4.19
C LEU A 66 4.75 6.01 3.42
N GLN A 67 6.04 5.81 3.73
CA GLN A 67 6.81 4.76 3.10
C GLN A 67 6.28 3.39 3.55
N PRO A 68 5.98 2.48 2.60
CA PRO A 68 5.66 1.11 2.97
C PRO A 68 6.86 0.53 3.72
N GLN A 69 6.65 0.10 4.96
CA GLN A 69 7.67 -0.60 5.72
C GLN A 69 7.89 -1.95 5.04
N PHE A 70 8.80 -1.97 4.06
CA PHE A 70 9.35 -3.21 3.54
C PHE A 70 10.21 -3.82 4.64
N THR A 71 9.59 -4.63 5.49
CA THR A 71 10.32 -5.50 6.40
C THR A 71 10.99 -6.57 5.53
N ALA A 72 12.25 -6.33 5.15
CA ALA A 72 13.07 -7.26 4.38
C ALA A 72 13.13 -8.68 4.99
N GLN A 73 12.77 -8.82 6.27
CA GLN A 73 12.66 -10.10 6.96
C GLN A 73 11.51 -10.98 6.43
N GLY A 74 10.37 -10.41 6.03
CA GLY A 74 9.22 -11.19 5.56
C GLY A 74 9.44 -11.84 4.19
N GLU A 75 10.19 -11.19 3.31
CA GLU A 75 10.50 -11.72 1.97
C GLU A 75 11.48 -12.91 2.06
N LEU A 76 12.43 -12.84 2.99
CA LEU A 76 13.41 -13.91 3.22
C LEU A 76 12.73 -15.16 3.81
N GLU A 77 11.80 -14.98 4.75
CA GLU A 77 11.01 -16.06 5.35
C GLU A 77 10.07 -16.71 4.33
N LEU A 78 9.36 -15.91 3.52
CA LEU A 78 8.49 -16.40 2.44
C LEU A 78 9.28 -17.21 1.42
N SER A 79 10.49 -16.75 1.04
CA SER A 79 11.36 -17.48 0.11
C SER A 79 11.86 -18.82 0.69
N GLN A 80 12.02 -18.91 2.01
CA GLN A 80 12.41 -20.15 2.69
C GLN A 80 11.22 -21.11 2.79
N GLN A 81 10.03 -20.62 3.13
CA GLN A 81 8.80 -21.40 3.16
C GLN A 81 8.45 -21.96 1.77
N LEU A 82 8.55 -21.13 0.71
CA LEU A 82 8.36 -21.57 -0.67
C LEU A 82 9.36 -22.67 -1.07
N ARG A 83 10.64 -22.54 -0.69
CA ARG A 83 11.65 -23.58 -0.92
C ARG A 83 11.35 -24.88 -0.18
N GLN A 84 10.81 -24.81 1.04
CA GLN A 84 10.40 -25.99 1.80
C GLN A 84 9.20 -26.69 1.15
N LEU A 85 8.21 -25.94 0.65
CA LEU A 85 7.06 -26.49 -0.07
C LEU A 85 7.46 -27.11 -1.41
N GLN A 86 8.38 -26.48 -2.15
CA GLN A 86 8.92 -27.03 -3.41
C GLN A 86 9.71 -28.33 -3.21
N ARG A 87 10.34 -28.53 -2.04
CA ARG A 87 11.02 -29.81 -1.72
C ARG A 87 10.05 -30.99 -1.59
N GLY A 88 8.77 -30.74 -1.29
CA GLY A 88 7.73 -31.78 -1.24
C GLY A 88 7.13 -32.15 -2.59
N SER A 89 7.28 -31.31 -3.62
CA SER A 89 6.78 -31.63 -4.97
C SER A 89 7.81 -32.48 -5.71
N VAL A 90 7.63 -33.79 -5.70
CA VAL A 90 8.36 -34.69 -6.60
C VAL A 90 7.89 -34.38 -8.02
N ILE A 91 8.72 -33.70 -8.81
CA ILE A 91 8.46 -33.47 -10.24
C ILE A 91 8.50 -34.84 -10.92
N ARG A 92 7.33 -35.38 -11.28
CA ARG A 92 7.25 -36.60 -12.08
C ARG A 92 7.62 -36.28 -13.52
N LEU A 93 8.68 -36.92 -14.00
CA LEU A 93 9.07 -36.85 -15.40
C LEU A 93 8.02 -37.57 -16.25
N ASN A 94 7.75 -37.04 -17.44
CA ASN A 94 6.93 -37.75 -18.42
C ASN A 94 7.72 -38.99 -18.91
N LYS A 95 7.05 -40.12 -19.20
CA LYS A 95 7.65 -41.36 -19.71
C LYS A 95 8.64 -41.15 -20.86
N ARG A 96 8.37 -40.20 -21.76
CA ARG A 96 9.28 -39.88 -22.87
C ARG A 96 10.62 -39.27 -22.39
N ALA A 97 10.58 -38.47 -21.32
CA ALA A 97 11.77 -37.90 -20.70
C ALA A 97 12.57 -38.97 -19.95
N GLU A 98 11.89 -39.87 -19.24
CA GLU A 98 12.54 -41.02 -18.57
C GLU A 98 13.29 -41.91 -19.56
N GLN A 99 12.68 -42.25 -20.70
CA GLN A 99 13.32 -43.05 -21.75
C GLN A 99 14.57 -42.36 -22.32
N LYS A 100 14.51 -41.04 -22.53
CA LYS A 100 15.66 -40.26 -23.01
C LYS A 100 16.77 -40.21 -21.97
N LEU A 101 16.45 -40.03 -20.69
CA LEU A 101 17.44 -40.06 -19.61
C LEU A 101 18.08 -41.44 -19.44
N ALA A 102 17.30 -42.52 -19.58
CA ALA A 102 17.80 -43.89 -19.51
C ALA A 102 18.74 -44.24 -20.68
N ALA A 103 18.48 -43.68 -21.86
CA ALA A 103 19.32 -43.86 -23.05
C ALA A 103 20.66 -43.11 -23.00
N LEU A 104 20.82 -42.15 -22.09
CA LEU A 104 22.08 -41.40 -21.94
C LEU A 104 23.15 -42.22 -21.18
N PRO A 105 24.44 -42.08 -21.54
CA PRO A 105 25.57 -42.55 -20.74
C PRO A 105 25.52 -42.02 -19.31
N ALA A 106 26.04 -42.79 -18.34
CA ALA A 106 25.95 -42.45 -16.92
C ALA A 106 26.53 -41.07 -16.57
N ALA A 107 27.63 -40.67 -17.23
CA ALA A 107 28.26 -39.36 -17.05
C ALA A 107 27.35 -38.21 -17.54
N GLU A 108 26.78 -38.34 -18.73
CA GLU A 108 25.88 -37.33 -19.31
C GLU A 108 24.56 -37.25 -18.55
N ARG A 109 24.08 -38.37 -18.03
CA ARG A 109 22.87 -38.43 -17.19
C ARG A 109 23.05 -37.65 -15.89
N ALA A 110 24.20 -37.79 -15.21
CA ALA A 110 24.50 -37.05 -13.99
C ALA A 110 24.61 -35.53 -14.25
N GLU A 111 25.22 -35.14 -15.38
CA GLU A 111 25.31 -33.75 -15.82
C GLU A 111 23.91 -33.14 -16.04
N VAL A 112 23.04 -33.86 -16.75
CA VAL A 112 21.65 -33.44 -17.04
C VAL A 112 20.84 -33.32 -15.74
N LEU A 113 20.88 -34.34 -14.88
CA LEU A 113 20.18 -34.34 -13.59
C LEU A 113 20.60 -33.14 -12.73
N LYS A 114 21.91 -32.88 -12.62
CA LYS A 114 22.47 -31.74 -11.90
C LYS A 114 21.99 -30.39 -12.47
N ARG A 115 21.92 -30.25 -13.80
CA ARG A 115 21.44 -29.02 -14.47
C ARG A 115 19.97 -28.72 -14.17
N PHE A 116 19.15 -29.75 -13.99
CA PHE A 116 17.73 -29.61 -13.66
C PHE A 116 17.43 -29.63 -12.15
N GLY A 117 18.47 -29.68 -11.30
CA GLY A 117 18.30 -29.73 -9.84
C GLY A 117 17.66 -31.03 -9.34
N LEU A 118 17.65 -32.06 -10.17
CA LEU A 118 17.20 -33.40 -9.81
C LEU A 118 18.45 -34.15 -9.33
N ARG A 119 18.50 -34.51 -8.05
CA ARG A 119 19.62 -35.29 -7.47
C ARG A 119 19.22 -36.74 -7.33
#